data_AF-A0AAV8XNW0-F1
#
_entry.id   AF-A0AAV8XNW0-F1
#
_cell.length_a   1.000
_cell.length_b   1.000
_cell.length_c   1.000
_cell.angle_alpha   90.00
_cell.angle_beta   90.00
_cell.angle_gamma   90.00
#
_symmetry.space_group_name_H-M   'P 1'
#
loop_
_entity.id
_entity.type
_entity.pdbx_description
1 polymer ?
#
loop_
_entity_poly.entity_id
_entity_poly.type
_entity_poly.pdbx_seq_one_letter_code
_entity_poly.pdbx_strand_id
1 'polypeptide(L)'
;MYTESPQNTITLSEFEELALERLQLLRFIEQASLKGHKQFSEDWKLSIKDDLVKNGLRKYLTLWSGHNGQTEQHVQARRADHLSHYILRLAYCMTEISLDVTDFYKVPFGEVVPLVKNRRVFLLGGHAYVPMNDLVFCLQSKFRAILSEALN
;
A
#
# COMPACT_ATOMS: atom_id res chain seq x y z
N MET A 1 -10.97 11.00 -7.42
CA MET A 1 -10.16 10.29 -8.44
C MET A 1 -9.98 8.85 -7.92
N TYR A 2 -10.26 7.83 -8.73
CA TYR A 2 -10.46 6.41 -8.33
C TYR A 2 -11.69 6.15 -7.43
N THR A 3 -12.82 6.77 -7.75
CA THR A 3 -14.07 6.64 -6.99
C THR A 3 -14.97 5.51 -7.50
N GLU A 4 -14.81 5.13 -8.77
CA GLU A 4 -15.59 4.08 -9.41
C GLU A 4 -14.68 2.95 -9.84
N SER A 5 -15.13 1.70 -9.65
CA SER A 5 -14.38 0.53 -10.10
C SER A 5 -14.41 0.44 -11.63
N PRO A 6 -13.31 0.00 -12.28
CA PRO A 6 -13.33 -0.29 -13.70
C PRO A 6 -14.39 -1.35 -14.04
N GLN A 7 -15.21 -1.08 -15.06
CA GLN A 7 -16.24 -2.00 -15.56
C GLN A 7 -15.76 -2.80 -16.79
N ASN A 8 -14.55 -2.51 -17.28
CA ASN A 8 -14.04 -3.09 -18.51
C ASN A 8 -13.37 -4.45 -18.25
N THR A 9 -13.62 -5.41 -19.14
CA THR A 9 -12.88 -6.67 -19.21
C THR A 9 -11.50 -6.42 -19.82
N ILE A 10 -10.48 -7.04 -19.25
CA ILE A 10 -9.10 -7.02 -19.76
C ILE A 10 -8.58 -8.45 -19.91
N THR A 11 -7.57 -8.64 -20.74
CA THR A 11 -6.92 -9.95 -20.88
C THR A 11 -6.01 -10.22 -19.67
N LEU A 12 -5.69 -11.49 -19.40
CA LEU A 12 -4.74 -11.85 -18.34
C LEU A 12 -3.35 -11.24 -18.58
N SER A 13 -2.88 -11.26 -19.84
CA SER A 13 -1.60 -10.64 -20.21
C SER A 13 -1.58 -9.13 -19.94
N GLU A 14 -2.68 -8.43 -20.27
CA GLU A 14 -2.81 -6.99 -20.00
C GLU A 14 -2.87 -6.72 -18.48
N PHE A 15 -3.55 -7.57 -17.72
CA PHE A 15 -3.60 -7.49 -16.26
C PHE A 15 -2.18 -7.59 -15.66
N GLU A 16 -1.40 -8.58 -16.06
CA GLU A 16 -0.03 -8.80 -15.58
C GLU A 16 0.90 -7.64 -15.94
N GLU A 17 0.83 -7.14 -17.18
CA GLU A 17 1.62 -5.99 -17.64
C GLU A 17 1.31 -4.74 -16.80
N LEU A 18 0.02 -4.41 -16.63
CA LEU A 18 -0.42 -3.25 -15.84
C LEU A 18 0.01 -3.33 -14.38
N ALA A 19 -0.04 -4.53 -13.78
CA ALA A 19 0.42 -4.75 -12.41
C ALA A 19 1.92 -4.50 -12.29
N LEU A 20 2.71 -5.10 -13.18
CA LEU A 20 4.17 -5.00 -13.17
C LEU A 20 4.63 -3.55 -13.35
N GLU A 21 4.08 -2.85 -14.35
CA GLU A 21 4.45 -1.46 -14.63
C GLU A 21 4.11 -0.54 -13.44
N ARG A 22 2.98 -0.74 -12.75
CA ARG A 22 2.64 0.09 -11.58
C ARG A 22 3.51 -0.23 -10.38
N LEU A 23 3.86 -1.50 -10.15
CA LEU A 23 4.81 -1.88 -9.10
C LEU A 23 6.17 -1.21 -9.33
N GLN A 24 6.65 -1.19 -10.57
CA GLN A 24 7.89 -0.50 -10.93
C GLN A 24 7.80 1.01 -10.68
N LEU A 25 6.69 1.66 -11.07
CA LEU A 25 6.44 3.08 -10.76
C LEU A 25 6.54 3.35 -9.25
N LEU A 26 5.80 2.60 -8.44
CA LEU A 26 5.78 2.78 -6.98
C LEU A 26 7.18 2.59 -6.38
N ARG A 27 7.91 1.58 -6.86
CA ARG A 27 9.30 1.32 -6.45
C ARG A 27 10.23 2.48 -6.78
N PHE A 28 10.12 3.10 -7.96
CA PHE A 28 10.96 4.25 -8.31
C PHE A 28 10.67 5.47 -7.44
N ILE A 29 9.39 5.69 -7.07
CA ILE A 29 9.00 6.76 -6.13
C ILE A 29 9.61 6.50 -4.74
N GLU A 30 9.55 5.26 -4.26
CA GLU A 30 10.16 4.88 -2.98
C GLU A 30 11.68 5.06 -3.00
N GLN A 31 12.35 4.54 -4.03
CA GLN A 31 13.81 4.63 -4.19
C GLN A 31 14.30 6.07 -4.33
N ALA A 32 13.54 6.96 -4.96
CA ALA A 32 13.88 8.37 -5.04
C ALA A 32 13.97 9.02 -3.65
N SER A 33 13.15 8.58 -2.70
CA SER A 33 13.19 9.05 -1.31
C SER A 33 14.42 8.57 -0.54
N LEU A 34 15.05 7.47 -0.98
CA LEU A 34 16.27 6.91 -0.38
C LEU A 34 17.56 7.61 -0.89
N LYS A 35 17.49 8.35 -2.00
CA LYS A 35 18.64 9.03 -2.61
C LYS A 35 19.05 10.34 -1.89
N GLY A 36 18.44 10.64 -0.74
CA GLY A 36 18.77 11.82 0.08
C GLY A 36 18.21 13.15 -0.45
N HIS A 37 17.48 13.15 -1.57
CA HIS A 37 16.75 14.32 -2.03
C HIS A 37 15.54 14.57 -1.13
N LYS A 38 15.26 15.84 -0.83
CA LYS A 38 14.02 16.23 -0.16
C LYS A 38 12.84 15.82 -1.04
N GLN A 39 11.89 15.08 -0.48
CA GLN A 39 10.68 14.68 -1.19
C GLN A 39 10.00 15.89 -1.85
N PHE A 40 9.56 15.72 -3.10
CA PHE A 40 9.00 16.76 -3.96
C PHE A 40 9.95 17.86 -4.45
N SER A 41 11.26 17.79 -4.15
CA SER A 41 12.23 18.67 -4.81
C SER A 41 12.33 18.38 -6.30
N GLU A 42 12.89 19.32 -7.07
CA GLU A 42 13.13 19.10 -8.49
C GLU A 42 14.11 17.95 -8.74
N ASP A 43 15.16 17.80 -7.92
CA ASP A 43 16.08 16.67 -8.03
C ASP A 43 15.39 15.32 -7.75
N TRP A 44 14.48 15.28 -6.77
CA TRP A 44 13.69 14.09 -6.47
C TRP A 44 12.77 13.72 -7.64
N LYS A 45 12.08 14.72 -8.21
CA LYS A 45 11.22 14.56 -9.40
C LYS A 45 12.03 14.09 -10.62
N LEU A 46 13.17 14.72 -10.88
CA LEU A 46 14.06 14.39 -12.00
C LEU A 46 14.57 12.95 -11.88
N SER A 47 14.98 12.53 -10.68
CA SER A 47 15.40 11.14 -10.47
C SER A 47 14.29 10.14 -10.82
N ILE A 48 13.04 10.40 -10.43
CA ILE A 48 11.92 9.50 -10.78
C ILE A 48 11.72 9.49 -12.29
N LYS A 49 11.72 10.67 -12.92
CA LYS A 49 11.56 10.80 -14.36
C LYS A 49 12.65 10.04 -15.13
N ASP A 50 13.90 10.14 -14.70
CA ASP A 50 15.02 9.42 -15.30
C ASP A 50 14.84 7.89 -15.19
N ASP A 51 14.41 7.41 -14.03
CA ASP A 51 14.15 5.99 -13.82
C ASP A 51 12.97 5.50 -14.69
N LEU A 52 11.92 6.31 -14.86
CA LEU A 52 10.82 6.02 -15.80
C LEU A 52 11.27 5.97 -17.26
N VAL A 53 12.15 6.89 -17.69
CA VAL A 53 12.72 6.91 -19.05
C VAL A 53 13.59 5.67 -19.29
N LYS A 54 14.51 5.37 -18.37
CA LYS A 54 15.42 4.22 -18.48
C LYS A 54 14.69 2.88 -18.60
N ASN A 55 13.56 2.75 -17.90
CA ASN A 55 12.77 1.51 -17.87
C ASN A 55 11.61 1.50 -18.88
N GLY A 56 11.47 2.55 -19.69
CA GLY A 56 10.47 2.58 -20.75
C GLY A 56 9.02 2.66 -20.27
N LEU A 57 8.75 3.24 -19.09
CA LEU A 57 7.40 3.39 -18.54
C LEU A 57 6.62 4.54 -19.23
N ARG A 58 6.37 4.39 -20.54
CA ARG A 58 5.85 5.45 -21.42
C ARG A 58 4.49 6.00 -20.96
N LYS A 59 3.57 5.13 -20.52
CA LYS A 59 2.24 5.52 -20.03
C LYS A 59 2.36 6.51 -18.86
N TYR A 60 3.27 6.25 -17.91
CA TYR A 60 3.49 7.13 -16.77
C TYR A 60 4.30 8.39 -17.13
N LEU A 61 5.21 8.31 -18.10
CA LEU A 61 5.87 9.51 -18.65
C LEU A 61 4.87 10.46 -19.31
N THR A 62 3.89 9.92 -20.04
CA THR A 62 2.80 10.71 -20.64
C THR A 62 1.97 11.44 -19.57
N LEU A 63 1.79 10.84 -18.39
CA LEU A 63 1.07 11.44 -17.26
C LEU A 63 1.95 12.39 -16.43
N TRP A 64 3.27 12.19 -16.42
CA TRP A 64 4.22 12.93 -15.58
C TRP A 64 4.11 14.45 -15.76
N SER A 65 3.90 14.90 -16.99
CA SER A 65 3.78 16.33 -17.32
C SER A 65 2.49 16.98 -16.82
N GLY A 66 1.56 16.21 -16.24
CA GLY A 66 0.29 16.72 -15.68
C GLY A 66 -0.68 17.33 -16.70
N HIS A 67 -0.40 17.18 -18.00
CA HIS A 67 -1.24 17.72 -19.06
C HIS A 67 -2.44 16.80 -19.33
N ASN A 68 -3.63 17.37 -19.32
CA ASN A 68 -4.87 16.67 -19.70
C ASN A 68 -5.05 16.68 -21.22
N GLY A 69 -4.09 16.09 -21.93
CA GLY A 69 -4.19 15.89 -23.37
C GLY A 69 -5.37 14.99 -23.72
N GLN A 70 -6.02 15.29 -24.85
CA GLN A 70 -7.09 14.49 -25.43
C GLN A 70 -6.58 13.49 -26.47
N THR A 71 -5.25 13.39 -26.66
CA THR A 71 -4.68 12.41 -27.59
C THR A 71 -4.95 10.99 -27.10
N GLU A 72 -5.01 10.06 -28.04
CA GLU A 72 -5.23 8.65 -27.75
C GLU A 72 -4.23 8.12 -26.71
N GLN A 73 -2.96 8.53 -26.81
CA GLN A 73 -1.91 8.17 -25.86
C GLN A 73 -2.24 8.61 -24.42
N HIS A 74 -2.78 9.82 -24.23
CA HIS A 74 -3.20 10.29 -22.90
C HIS A 74 -4.41 9.53 -22.37
N VAL A 75 -5.38 9.19 -23.24
CA VAL A 75 -6.54 8.38 -22.86
C VAL A 75 -6.12 6.98 -22.42
N GLN A 76 -5.25 6.33 -23.20
CA GLN A 76 -4.70 5.02 -22.87
C GLN A 76 -3.87 5.05 -21.58
N ALA A 77 -3.04 6.08 -21.37
CA ALA A 77 -2.26 6.23 -20.15
C ALA A 77 -3.15 6.39 -18.90
N ARG A 78 -4.23 7.20 -18.97
CA ARG A 78 -5.20 7.32 -17.88
C ARG A 78 -5.96 6.03 -17.62
N ARG A 79 -6.34 5.30 -18.67
CA ARG A 79 -6.96 3.97 -18.54
C ARG A 79 -6.02 3.00 -17.83
N ALA A 80 -4.75 2.97 -18.22
CA ALA A 80 -3.73 2.13 -17.60
C ALA A 80 -3.49 2.48 -16.13
N ASP A 81 -3.37 3.77 -15.80
CA ASP A 81 -3.25 4.26 -14.43
C ASP A 81 -4.48 3.87 -13.58
N HIS A 82 -5.68 4.03 -14.11
CA HIS A 82 -6.91 3.64 -13.43
C HIS A 82 -6.99 2.13 -13.16
N LEU A 83 -6.78 1.30 -14.18
CA LEU A 83 -6.86 -0.16 -14.05
C LEU A 83 -5.78 -0.69 -13.10
N SER A 84 -4.53 -0.31 -13.35
CA SER A 84 -3.39 -0.78 -12.55
C SER A 84 -3.51 -0.42 -11.07
N HIS A 85 -4.11 0.73 -10.74
CA HIS A 85 -4.42 1.09 -9.35
C HIS A 85 -5.32 0.04 -8.67
N TYR A 86 -6.42 -0.35 -9.31
CA TYR A 86 -7.34 -1.35 -8.76
C TYR A 86 -6.75 -2.76 -8.77
N ILE A 87 -5.97 -3.11 -9.80
CA ILE A 87 -5.22 -4.38 -9.83
C ILE A 87 -4.30 -4.49 -8.62
N LEU A 88 -3.53 -3.44 -8.31
CA LEU A 88 -2.69 -3.44 -7.11
C LEU A 88 -3.49 -3.43 -5.82
N ARG A 89 -4.68 -2.81 -5.76
CA ARG A 89 -5.54 -2.93 -4.57
C ARG A 89 -5.90 -4.40 -4.30
N LEU A 90 -6.18 -5.21 -5.32
CA LEU A 90 -6.42 -6.64 -5.12
C LEU A 90 -5.19 -7.35 -4.51
N ALA A 91 -3.99 -7.01 -4.99
CA ALA A 91 -2.74 -7.61 -4.50
C ALA A 91 -2.31 -7.12 -3.10
N TYR A 92 -2.54 -5.84 -2.78
CA TYR A 92 -2.10 -5.21 -1.53
C TYR A 92 -3.16 -5.21 -0.42
N CYS A 93 -4.45 -5.38 -0.75
CA CYS A 93 -5.48 -5.71 0.25
C CYS A 93 -5.23 -7.09 0.90
N MET A 94 -4.48 -7.97 0.23
CA MET A 94 -4.00 -9.22 0.84
C MET A 94 -2.88 -8.98 1.88
N THR A 95 -2.20 -7.83 1.83
CA THR A 95 -1.10 -7.49 2.77
C THR A 95 -1.52 -6.60 3.93
N GLU A 96 -2.61 -5.84 3.81
CA GLU A 96 -3.21 -5.10 4.93
C GLU A 96 -4.55 -5.73 5.32
N ILE A 97 -4.48 -6.75 6.17
CA ILE A 97 -5.58 -7.39 6.92
C ILE A 97 -6.89 -7.48 6.11
N SER A 98 -6.99 -8.51 5.28
CA SER A 98 -8.23 -8.86 4.60
C SER A 98 -9.30 -9.22 5.65
N LEU A 99 -10.31 -8.36 5.83
CA LEU A 99 -11.30 -8.45 6.91
C LEU A 99 -12.18 -9.70 6.84
N ASP A 100 -12.30 -10.27 5.65
CA ASP A 100 -13.07 -11.46 5.28
C ASP A 100 -12.35 -12.78 5.58
N VAL A 101 -11.02 -12.75 5.74
CA VAL A 101 -10.19 -13.95 5.97
C VAL A 101 -9.39 -13.88 7.27
N THR A 102 -9.31 -12.71 7.90
CA THR A 102 -8.57 -12.53 9.15
C THR A 102 -9.51 -12.70 10.34
N ASP A 103 -9.17 -13.64 11.22
CA ASP A 103 -9.84 -13.75 12.52
C ASP A 103 -9.47 -12.56 13.42
N PHE A 104 -10.50 -11.94 14.00
CA PHE A 104 -10.37 -10.85 14.96
C PHE A 104 -10.81 -11.27 16.34
N TYR A 105 -10.05 -10.83 17.33
CA TYR A 105 -10.30 -11.08 18.73
C TYR A 105 -10.67 -9.78 19.42
N LYS A 106 -11.79 -9.80 20.13
CA LYS A 106 -12.26 -8.69 20.96
C LYS A 106 -11.58 -8.76 22.32
N VAL A 107 -10.81 -7.74 22.67
CA VAL A 107 -10.01 -7.68 23.91
C VAL A 107 -10.27 -6.34 24.62
N PRO A 108 -10.37 -6.27 25.96
CA PRO A 108 -10.39 -4.99 26.66
C PRO A 108 -9.19 -4.13 26.26
N PHE A 109 -9.41 -2.87 25.86
CA PHE A 109 -8.35 -2.08 25.24
C PHE A 109 -7.13 -1.87 26.16
N GLY A 110 -7.34 -1.85 27.49
CA GLY A 110 -6.30 -1.71 28.51
C GLY A 110 -5.31 -2.88 28.55
N GLU A 111 -5.64 -4.02 27.95
CA GLU A 111 -4.75 -5.18 27.89
C GLU A 111 -3.81 -5.18 26.67
N VAL A 112 -4.08 -4.31 25.69
CA VAL A 112 -3.33 -4.22 24.43
C VAL A 112 -2.87 -2.78 24.16
N VAL A 113 -2.50 -2.06 25.21
CA VAL A 113 -2.03 -0.66 25.16
C VAL A 113 -0.98 -0.39 24.07
N PRO A 114 0.02 -1.27 23.82
CA PRO A 114 0.98 -1.03 22.74
C PRO A 114 0.34 -0.96 21.33
N LEU A 115 -0.66 -1.79 21.05
CA LEU A 115 -1.37 -1.77 19.77
C LEU A 115 -2.26 -0.54 19.65
N VAL A 116 -2.90 -0.14 20.75
CA VAL A 116 -3.72 1.07 20.83
C VAL A 116 -2.87 2.32 20.60
N LYS A 117 -1.74 2.45 21.29
CA LYS A 117 -0.79 3.57 21.16
C LYS A 117 -0.33 3.76 19.72
N ASN A 118 -0.06 2.66 19.02
CA ASN A 118 0.42 2.68 17.64
C ASN A 118 -0.70 2.70 16.59
N ARG A 119 -1.97 2.85 17.00
CA ARG A 119 -3.15 2.88 16.11
C ARG A 119 -3.26 1.66 15.20
N ARG A 120 -2.83 0.49 15.69
CA ARG A 120 -2.83 -0.78 14.94
C ARG A 120 -4.10 -1.61 15.13
N VAL A 121 -5.06 -1.13 15.93
CA VAL A 121 -6.31 -1.83 16.26
C VAL A 121 -7.48 -0.87 16.22
N PHE A 122 -8.64 -1.39 15.86
CA PHE A 122 -9.91 -0.65 15.94
C PHE A 122 -10.46 -0.70 17.37
N LEU A 123 -11.03 0.41 17.86
CA LEU A 123 -11.65 0.51 19.18
C LEU A 123 -13.16 0.76 19.06
N LEU A 124 -13.97 -0.02 19.78
CA LEU A 124 -15.41 0.20 19.89
C LEU A 124 -15.95 -0.33 21.23
N GLY A 125 -16.70 0.50 21.95
CA GLY A 125 -17.39 0.11 23.18
C GLY A 125 -16.46 -0.41 24.27
N GLY A 126 -15.30 0.21 24.49
CA GLY A 126 -14.32 -0.22 25.50
C GLY A 126 -13.46 -1.43 25.11
N HIS A 127 -13.52 -1.88 23.86
CA HIS A 127 -12.76 -3.02 23.37
C HIS A 127 -11.90 -2.68 22.16
N ALA A 128 -10.77 -3.37 22.03
CA ALA A 128 -9.92 -3.41 20.85
C ALA A 128 -10.22 -4.67 20.03
N TYR A 129 -10.20 -4.53 18.71
CA TYR A 129 -10.37 -5.63 17.76
C TYR A 129 -9.01 -5.94 17.15
N VAL A 130 -8.42 -7.05 17.61
CA VAL A 130 -7.03 -7.42 17.34
C VAL A 130 -7.00 -8.54 16.31
N PRO A 131 -6.30 -8.37 15.15
CA PRO A 131 -6.13 -9.44 14.19
C PRO A 131 -5.24 -10.55 14.78
N MET A 132 -5.47 -11.81 14.38
CA MET A 132 -4.73 -12.99 14.88
C MET A 132 -3.20 -12.80 14.90
N ASN A 133 -2.64 -12.20 13.84
CA ASN A 133 -1.20 -11.94 13.72
C ASN A 133 -0.65 -11.02 14.84
N ASP A 134 -1.45 -10.05 15.30
CA ASP A 134 -1.06 -9.14 16.39
C ASP A 134 -1.43 -9.69 17.78
N LEU A 135 -2.37 -10.64 17.85
CA LEU A 135 -2.71 -11.32 19.10
C LEU A 135 -1.54 -12.17 19.60
N VAL A 136 -0.86 -12.90 18.70
CA VAL A 136 0.33 -13.69 19.03
C VAL A 136 1.40 -12.80 19.69
N PHE A 137 1.60 -11.59 19.17
CA PHE A 137 2.54 -10.61 19.73
C PHE A 137 2.14 -10.16 21.14
N CYS A 138 0.85 -9.92 21.37
CA CYS A 138 0.32 -9.55 22.68
C CYS A 138 0.53 -10.67 23.72
N LEU A 139 0.24 -11.92 23.34
CA LEU A 139 0.42 -13.09 24.19
C LEU A 139 1.90 -13.31 24.51
N GLN A 140 2.78 -13.21 23.52
CA GLN A 140 4.22 -13.36 23.72
C GLN A 140 4.76 -12.28 24.67
N SER A 141 4.32 -11.02 24.51
CA SER A 141 4.73 -9.93 25.40
C SER A 141 4.24 -10.12 26.83
N LYS A 142 2.98 -10.55 27.03
CA LYS A 142 2.44 -10.83 28.36
C LYS A 142 3.13 -12.02 29.02
N PHE A 143 3.34 -13.10 28.28
CA PHE A 143 4.02 -14.29 28.77
C PHE A 143 5.46 -14.00 29.18
N ARG A 144 6.18 -13.20 28.38
CA ARG A 144 7.54 -12.75 28.72
C ARG A 144 7.57 -11.90 30.00
N ALA A 145 6.59 -11.02 30.20
CA ALA A 145 6.49 -10.21 31.41
C ALA A 145 6.26 -11.09 32.65
N ILE A 146 5.31 -12.04 32.59
CA ILE A 146 5.01 -12.97 33.68
C ILE A 146 6.24 -13.82 34.03
N LEU A 147 6.92 -14.38 33.02
CA LEU A 147 8.14 -15.16 33.25
C LEU A 147 9.25 -14.31 33.88
N SER A 148 9.43 -13.07 33.44
CA SER A 148 10.43 -12.17 34.01
C SER A 148 10.14 -11.84 35.48
N GLU A 149 8.87 -11.77 35.86
CA GLU A 149 8.45 -11.52 37.24
C GLU A 149 8.60 -12.76 38.11
N ALA A 150 8.28 -13.95 37.58
CA ALA A 150 8.42 -15.22 38.30
C ALA A 150 9.88 -15.69 38.48
N LEU A 151 10.82 -15.14 37.71
CA LEU A 151 12.25 -15.46 37.76
C LEU A 151 13.08 -14.43 38.56
N ASN A 152 12.44 -13.36 39.06
CA ASN A 152 13.01 -12.40 40.00
C ASN A 152 12.50 -12.67 41.42
#